data_AF-A0A8T4N963-F1
#
_entry.id   AF-A0A8T4N963-F1
#
_cell.length_a   1.000
_cell.length_b   1.000
_cell.length_c   1.000
_cell.angle_alpha   90.00
_cell.angle_beta   90.00
_cell.angle_gamma   90.00
#
_symmetry.space_group_name_H-M   'P 1'
#
loop_
_entity.id
_entity.type
_entity.pdbx_description
1 polymer ?
#
loop_
_entity_poly.entity_id
_entity_poly.type
_entity_poly.pdbx_seq_one_letter_code
_entity_poly.pdbx_strand_id
1 'polypeptide(L)'
;MVSNTDSIPGMDLNYSKPSIPKVNPEEEKKKFEKTKKEIEKLKTFVLKKFRYVLAFGILPPQSIPKFIEEEEASPESKDSVHVVIIVPDEKAKEVPKIKQEIIKEIQKSKEKVWLHLMTPSEIWEICMDQKFELSGAIAMSYPIYDKGILGALRVSEIHKSLVLQKFEKYVVSYVIGGSLIRGDAVKTSDVDVFVIINDTDVKRMPRRELLERLRGIIYQYVAEATQIAGVKNRLEPQIYLLTDFWDAVKDAHPVMFTFIRDGVPLYDRGTFMPWKSLLRMGKLKPSPEAIDMFMSMGDGIIQRSKRTLLSDIFTNIFWGVTTPAQAILMLGGYPPPASKELVNAFKKAFFDTKMIEKTYVDFLEKVVKTWKDYEHEKIKEISGKEIDSLLKETEEYLKRLKELRKEIEAKFQEKTIHQIYGDVIELLKNIMGEKSQKNLVKEFEKEYIKKAKFTNQHLRILKDVVKTKKEFNKKISDSHKIDRVRKDAEILVKDLIEYIQRKDLISINKGKMILNFKDKKIEIVNADGKTFLFEGNSIKKVREKIEESSLEELEKALANQKDKTQFEINSKVFDVLKKAYGDFEIVF
;
A
#
# COMPACT_ATOMS: atom_id res chain seq x y z
N MET A 1 -23.01 -12.10 76.79
CA MET A 1 -23.45 -11.94 75.40
C MET A 1 -23.52 -10.45 75.11
N VAL A 2 -22.45 -9.88 74.52
CA VAL A 2 -22.48 -8.51 73.99
C VAL A 2 -22.77 -8.67 72.50
N SER A 3 -23.88 -8.11 72.05
CA SER A 3 -24.35 -8.18 70.66
C SER A 3 -23.31 -7.61 69.70
N ASN A 4 -22.94 -8.40 68.69
CA ASN A 4 -22.09 -7.97 67.59
C ASN A 4 -22.87 -6.97 66.72
N THR A 5 -22.71 -5.66 66.97
CA THR A 5 -23.40 -4.57 66.24
C THR A 5 -22.82 -4.30 64.84
N ASP A 6 -21.81 -5.07 64.43
CA ASP A 6 -20.96 -4.77 63.27
C ASP A 6 -21.31 -5.56 61.99
N SER A 7 -22.33 -6.42 62.02
CA SER A 7 -22.71 -7.23 60.86
C SER A 7 -23.68 -6.49 59.95
N ILE A 8 -23.32 -6.32 58.66
CA ILE A 8 -24.25 -5.87 57.60
C ILE A 8 -24.99 -7.10 57.05
N PRO A 9 -26.33 -7.21 57.23
CA PRO A 9 -27.08 -8.36 56.72
C PRO A 9 -26.97 -8.52 55.20
N GLY A 10 -26.50 -9.68 54.75
CA GLY A 10 -26.33 -9.98 53.32
C GLY A 10 -24.92 -9.77 52.78
N MET A 11 -23.99 -9.22 53.58
CA MET A 11 -22.56 -9.26 53.30
C MET A 11 -21.87 -10.35 54.13
N ASP A 12 -21.09 -11.20 53.48
CA ASP A 12 -20.28 -12.22 54.16
C ASP A 12 -18.95 -11.60 54.66
N LEU A 13 -18.98 -11.08 55.87
CA LEU A 13 -17.87 -10.35 56.50
C LEU A 13 -17.06 -11.29 57.40
N ASN A 14 -15.95 -11.83 56.88
CA ASN A 14 -14.97 -12.54 57.71
C ASN A 14 -14.04 -11.53 58.40
N TYR A 15 -14.41 -11.10 59.60
CA TYR A 15 -13.58 -10.18 60.37
C TYR A 15 -12.41 -10.92 61.05
N SER A 16 -11.21 -10.79 60.48
CA SER A 16 -9.96 -11.09 61.19
C SER A 16 -9.41 -9.78 61.78
N LYS A 17 -9.04 -9.77 63.07
CA LYS A 17 -8.36 -8.62 63.70
C LYS A 17 -7.16 -8.17 62.86
N PRO A 18 -6.85 -6.86 62.82
CA PRO A 18 -5.82 -6.30 61.95
C PRO A 18 -4.49 -7.04 62.08
N SER A 19 -4.11 -7.82 61.06
CA SER A 19 -2.70 -8.15 60.83
C SER A 19 -2.08 -7.01 60.06
N ILE A 20 -1.97 -5.85 60.71
CA ILE A 20 -1.05 -4.80 60.27
C ILE A 20 0.32 -5.49 60.19
N PRO A 21 1.12 -5.28 59.12
CA PRO A 21 2.49 -5.75 59.10
C PRO A 21 3.13 -5.35 60.43
N LYS A 22 3.45 -6.33 61.27
CA LYS A 22 4.09 -6.07 62.56
C LYS A 22 5.49 -5.56 62.22
N VAL A 23 5.62 -4.25 62.10
CA VAL A 23 6.89 -3.58 62.30
C VAL A 23 7.25 -3.90 63.74
N ASN A 24 8.16 -4.85 63.96
CA ASN A 24 8.65 -5.17 65.31
C ASN A 24 9.55 -4.00 65.74
N PRO A 25 9.07 -3.05 66.56
CA PRO A 25 9.75 -1.77 66.70
C PRO A 25 11.07 -1.89 67.44
N GLU A 26 11.31 -2.97 68.18
CA GLU A 26 12.47 -3.13 69.06
C GLU A 26 13.70 -3.76 68.39
N GLU A 27 13.51 -4.66 67.41
CA GLU A 27 14.62 -5.22 66.63
C GLU A 27 15.09 -4.26 65.53
N GLU A 28 14.17 -3.53 64.89
CA GLU A 28 14.53 -2.50 63.92
C GLU A 28 15.17 -1.27 64.59
N LYS A 29 14.70 -0.83 65.77
CA LYS A 29 15.32 0.27 66.54
C LYS A 29 16.81 0.07 66.79
N LYS A 30 17.27 -1.16 67.06
CA LYS A 30 18.69 -1.45 67.35
C LYS A 30 19.61 -1.36 66.13
N LYS A 31 19.13 -1.67 64.92
CA LYS A 31 19.87 -1.38 63.66
C LYS A 31 19.77 0.12 63.29
N PHE A 32 18.62 0.73 63.56
CA PHE A 32 18.30 2.12 63.23
C PHE A 32 19.15 3.16 63.99
N GLU A 33 19.50 2.90 65.27
CA GLU A 33 20.28 3.85 66.08
C GLU A 33 21.72 4.09 65.57
N LYS A 34 22.35 3.11 64.90
CA LYS A 34 23.69 3.27 64.31
C LYS A 34 23.66 4.14 63.03
N THR A 35 22.66 3.95 62.17
CA THR A 35 22.57 4.65 60.88
C THR A 35 21.86 6.01 60.97
N LYS A 36 21.12 6.29 62.06
CA LYS A 36 20.37 7.53 62.29
C LYS A 36 21.23 8.79 62.17
N LYS A 37 22.46 8.78 62.68
CA LYS A 37 23.35 9.95 62.65
C LYS A 37 23.80 10.29 61.22
N GLU A 38 24.07 9.28 60.40
CA GLU A 38 24.48 9.46 59.00
C GLU A 38 23.30 9.85 58.11
N ILE A 39 22.12 9.28 58.35
CA ILE A 39 20.88 9.65 57.65
C ILE A 39 20.47 11.10 57.98
N GLU A 40 20.60 11.56 59.23
CA GLU A 40 20.33 12.96 59.58
C GLU A 40 21.35 13.94 58.94
N LYS A 41 22.61 13.53 58.78
CA LYS A 41 23.60 14.31 57.99
C LYS A 41 23.19 14.39 56.52
N LEU A 42 22.82 13.26 55.92
CA LEU A 42 22.36 13.19 54.53
C LEU A 42 21.11 14.06 54.33
N LYS A 43 20.12 13.97 55.22
CA LYS A 43 18.94 14.84 55.24
C LYS A 43 19.34 16.31 55.31
N THR A 44 20.24 16.69 56.21
CA THR A 44 20.69 18.08 56.34
C THR A 44 21.33 18.59 55.05
N PHE A 45 22.18 17.77 54.41
CA PHE A 45 22.77 18.08 53.12
C PHE A 45 21.71 18.26 52.03
N VAL A 46 20.82 17.27 51.88
CA VAL A 46 19.75 17.24 50.87
C VAL A 46 18.84 18.46 51.04
N LEU A 47 18.35 18.75 52.25
CA LEU A 47 17.44 19.87 52.49
C LEU A 47 18.12 21.24 52.34
N LYS A 48 19.43 21.35 52.64
CA LYS A 48 20.18 22.59 52.44
C LYS A 48 20.37 22.90 50.95
N LYS A 49 20.69 21.87 50.16
CA LYS A 49 20.99 22.00 48.73
C LYS A 49 19.74 22.01 47.85
N PHE A 50 18.76 21.18 48.19
CA PHE A 50 17.52 20.96 47.45
C PHE A 50 16.30 21.31 48.33
N ARG A 51 16.08 22.60 48.58
CA ARG A 51 15.00 23.10 49.43
C ARG A 51 13.59 22.73 48.94
N TYR A 52 13.47 22.35 47.67
CA TYR A 52 12.22 21.94 47.03
C TYR A 52 11.82 20.49 47.29
N VAL A 53 12.66 19.65 47.91
CA VAL A 53 12.31 18.27 48.28
C VAL A 53 10.97 18.24 49.02
N LEU A 54 10.10 17.31 48.63
CA LEU A 54 8.76 17.13 49.17
C LEU A 54 8.75 16.16 50.35
N ALA A 55 9.46 15.04 50.23
CA ALA A 55 9.59 14.06 51.30
C ALA A 55 10.94 13.33 51.26
N PHE A 56 11.33 12.81 52.42
CA PHE A 56 12.46 11.92 52.62
C PHE A 56 11.98 10.86 53.62
N GLY A 57 11.92 9.60 53.19
CA GLY A 57 11.63 8.45 54.05
C GLY A 57 12.65 7.32 53.92
N ILE A 58 12.57 6.36 54.85
CA ILE A 58 13.27 5.07 54.78
C ILE A 58 12.25 4.01 54.42
N LEU A 59 12.52 3.22 53.38
CA LEU A 59 11.62 2.16 52.96
C LEU A 59 11.62 1.00 53.98
N PRO A 60 10.48 0.32 54.16
CA PRO A 60 10.41 -0.85 55.04
C PRO A 60 11.32 -1.99 54.53
N PRO A 61 12.14 -2.63 55.39
CA PRO A 61 13.10 -3.66 54.97
C PRO A 61 12.48 -4.83 54.20
N GLN A 62 11.27 -5.23 54.57
CA GLN A 62 10.52 -6.31 53.92
C GLN A 62 10.14 -6.02 52.46
N SER A 63 10.13 -4.75 52.05
CA SER A 63 9.78 -4.33 50.69
C SER A 63 10.98 -4.30 49.74
N ILE A 64 12.21 -4.24 50.26
CA ILE A 64 13.46 -4.06 49.50
C ILE A 64 13.61 -5.05 48.33
N PRO A 65 13.36 -6.37 48.48
CA PRO A 65 13.50 -7.30 47.36
C PRO A 65 12.67 -6.93 46.13
N LYS A 66 11.48 -6.35 46.33
CA LYS A 66 10.59 -5.96 45.23
C LYS A 66 11.08 -4.70 44.51
N PHE A 67 11.66 -3.74 45.25
CA PHE A 67 12.30 -2.59 44.63
C PHE A 67 13.56 -2.97 43.86
N ILE A 68 14.34 -3.95 44.34
CA ILE A 68 15.52 -4.44 43.63
C ILE A 68 15.13 -5.10 42.31
N GLU A 69 14.08 -5.93 42.33
CA GLU A 69 13.54 -6.58 41.13
C GLU A 69 13.00 -5.55 40.13
N GLU A 70 12.20 -4.58 40.59
CA GLU A 70 11.62 -3.54 39.75
C GLU A 70 12.67 -2.59 39.14
N GLU A 71 13.69 -2.21 39.90
CA GLU A 71 14.74 -1.29 39.43
C GLU A 71 15.92 -2.00 38.75
N GLU A 72 15.88 -3.33 38.63
CA GLU A 72 17.01 -4.17 38.20
C GLU A 72 18.32 -3.84 38.97
N ALA A 73 18.19 -3.53 40.25
CA ALA A 73 19.31 -3.11 41.08
C ALA A 73 20.25 -4.29 41.40
N SER A 74 21.53 -3.99 41.69
CA SER A 74 22.50 -5.02 42.10
C SER A 74 21.99 -5.77 43.35
N PRO A 75 22.08 -7.11 43.39
CA PRO A 75 21.70 -7.90 44.58
C PRO A 75 22.42 -7.46 45.87
N GLU A 76 23.61 -6.86 45.76
CA GLU A 76 24.38 -6.32 46.88
C GLU A 76 23.71 -5.13 47.58
N SER A 77 22.73 -4.48 46.92
CA SER A 77 21.94 -3.39 47.50
C SER A 77 21.02 -3.86 48.62
N LYS A 78 20.67 -5.15 48.68
CA LYS A 78 19.75 -5.75 49.67
C LYS A 78 20.15 -5.50 51.13
N ASP A 79 21.44 -5.40 51.40
CA ASP A 79 21.98 -5.14 52.75
C ASP A 79 22.11 -3.64 53.07
N SER A 80 21.71 -2.77 52.14
CA SER A 80 21.75 -1.32 52.30
C SER A 80 20.50 -0.80 52.98
N VAL A 81 20.57 0.41 53.56
CA VAL A 81 19.38 1.14 53.97
C VAL A 81 18.81 1.85 52.75
N HIS A 82 17.59 1.46 52.34
CA HIS A 82 16.91 2.06 51.21
C HIS A 82 16.18 3.34 51.64
N VAL A 83 16.53 4.47 51.03
CA VAL A 83 15.89 5.77 51.27
C VAL A 83 15.12 6.20 50.04
N VAL A 84 13.92 6.74 50.26
CA VAL A 84 13.10 7.35 49.22
C VAL A 84 13.09 8.86 49.41
N ILE A 85 13.44 9.59 48.36
CA ILE A 85 13.38 11.05 48.32
C ILE A 85 12.41 11.43 47.20
N ILE A 86 11.42 12.23 47.55
CA ILE A 86 10.40 12.71 46.61
C ILE A 86 10.71 14.16 46.27
N VAL A 87 10.87 14.47 44.99
CA VAL A 87 11.05 15.83 44.46
C VAL A 87 9.86 16.23 43.60
N PRO A 88 9.55 17.53 43.46
CA PRO A 88 8.43 17.99 42.63
C PRO A 88 8.58 17.60 41.16
N ASP A 89 7.47 17.42 40.45
CA ASP A 89 7.45 17.03 39.03
C ASP A 89 8.16 18.05 38.14
N GLU A 90 8.19 19.34 38.50
CA GLU A 90 8.93 20.37 37.77
C GLU A 90 10.44 20.12 37.74
N LYS A 91 10.94 19.28 38.66
CA LYS A 91 12.34 18.88 38.77
C LYS A 91 12.65 17.53 38.13
N ALA A 92 11.69 16.89 37.45
CA ALA A 92 11.89 15.61 36.77
C ALA A 92 13.13 15.60 35.84
N LYS A 93 13.35 16.67 35.06
CA LYS A 93 14.54 16.77 34.16
C LYS A 93 15.87 16.92 34.91
N GLU A 94 15.85 17.38 36.15
CA GLU A 94 17.03 17.57 37.00
C GLU A 94 17.36 16.33 37.84
N VAL A 95 16.46 15.34 37.90
CA VAL A 95 16.60 14.10 38.70
C VAL A 95 17.96 13.42 38.51
N PRO A 96 18.52 13.24 37.29
CA PRO A 96 19.84 12.60 37.13
C PRO A 96 20.97 13.38 37.83
N LYS A 97 20.93 14.71 37.76
CA LYS A 97 21.94 15.58 38.41
C LYS A 97 21.79 15.54 39.92
N ILE A 98 20.55 15.64 40.42
CA ILE A 98 20.24 15.54 41.85
C ILE A 98 20.71 14.19 42.40
N LYS A 99 20.37 13.10 41.70
CA LYS A 99 20.79 11.72 42.06
C LYS A 99 22.30 11.61 42.17
N GLN A 100 23.05 12.10 41.17
CA GLN A 100 24.52 12.08 41.19
C GLN A 100 25.12 12.83 42.39
N GLU A 101 24.57 13.99 42.74
CA GLU A 101 25.09 14.78 43.86
C GLU A 101 24.79 14.14 45.21
N ILE A 102 23.62 13.51 45.37
CA ILE A 102 23.26 12.78 46.59
C ILE A 102 24.11 11.51 46.70
N ILE A 103 24.31 10.77 45.61
CA ILE A 103 25.19 9.58 45.59
C ILE A 103 26.62 9.96 46.00
N LYS A 104 27.17 11.08 45.50
CA LYS A 104 28.50 11.57 45.90
C LYS A 104 28.58 11.85 47.41
N GLU A 105 27.50 12.32 48.02
CA GLU A 105 27.45 12.53 49.47
C GLU A 105 27.31 11.21 50.23
N ILE A 106 26.51 10.28 49.73
CA ILE A 106 26.39 8.91 50.28
C ILE A 106 27.75 8.20 50.27
N GLN A 107 28.52 8.31 49.19
CA GLN A 107 29.85 7.70 49.05
C GLN A 107 30.89 8.23 50.06
N LYS A 108 30.66 9.41 50.66
CA LYS A 108 31.51 9.93 51.75
C LYS A 108 31.15 9.33 53.11
N SER A 109 29.96 8.74 53.24
CA SER A 109 29.54 8.03 54.43
C SER A 109 30.09 6.59 54.42
N LYS A 110 30.28 6.02 55.61
CA LYS A 110 30.68 4.61 55.78
C LYS A 110 29.51 3.64 55.68
N GLU A 111 28.27 4.16 55.63
CA GLU A 111 27.04 3.38 55.62
C GLU A 111 26.61 3.05 54.18
N LYS A 112 26.11 1.82 53.98
CA LYS A 112 25.53 1.40 52.70
C LYS A 112 24.11 1.95 52.60
N VAL A 113 23.90 3.00 51.81
CA VAL A 113 22.59 3.62 51.57
C VAL A 113 22.24 3.48 50.09
N TRP A 114 21.04 2.97 49.80
CA TRP A 114 20.49 2.91 48.45
C TRP A 114 19.46 4.02 48.25
N LEU A 115 19.56 4.76 47.15
CA LEU A 115 18.75 5.95 46.89
C LEU A 115 17.69 5.68 45.82
N HIS A 116 16.42 5.76 46.23
CA HIS A 116 15.27 5.92 45.37
C HIS A 116 14.94 7.42 45.29
N LEU A 117 15.13 8.02 44.12
CA LEU A 117 14.77 9.42 43.87
C LEU A 117 13.61 9.41 42.91
N MET A 118 12.46 9.91 43.36
CA MET A 118 11.20 9.83 42.61
C MET A 118 10.45 11.15 42.57
N THR A 119 9.53 11.29 41.63
CA THR A 119 8.53 12.37 41.58
C THR A 119 7.12 11.87 41.94
N PRO A 120 6.17 12.75 42.32
CA PRO A 120 4.78 12.36 42.52
C PRO A 120 4.20 11.61 41.32
N SER A 121 4.46 12.07 40.09
CA SER A 121 3.97 11.40 38.87
C SER A 121 4.46 9.96 38.74
N GLU A 122 5.73 9.68 39.05
CA GLU A 122 6.27 8.29 39.03
C GLU A 122 5.58 7.41 40.10
N ILE A 123 5.26 7.97 41.28
CA ILE A 123 4.50 7.25 42.32
C ILE A 123 3.08 6.96 41.84
N TRP A 124 2.44 7.91 41.16
CA TRP A 124 1.11 7.71 40.57
C TRP A 124 1.14 6.67 39.45
N GLU A 125 2.20 6.61 38.66
CA GLU A 125 2.40 5.57 37.64
C GLU A 125 2.51 4.18 38.27
N ILE A 126 3.29 4.00 39.35
CA ILE A 126 3.35 2.73 40.11
C ILE A 126 1.95 2.28 40.54
N CYS A 127 1.13 3.21 41.01
CA CYS A 127 -0.26 2.94 41.40
C CYS A 127 -1.13 2.57 40.18
N MET A 128 -1.01 3.27 39.05
CA MET A 128 -1.73 2.99 37.81
C MET A 128 -1.35 1.64 37.20
N ASP A 129 -0.09 1.25 37.33
CA ASP A 129 0.44 -0.05 36.93
C ASP A 129 0.03 -1.17 37.89
N GLN A 130 -0.78 -0.85 38.92
CA GLN A 130 -1.29 -1.78 39.93
C GLN A 130 -0.18 -2.45 40.75
N LYS A 131 1.01 -1.83 40.82
CA LYS A 131 2.12 -2.26 41.68
C LYS A 131 1.89 -1.79 43.12
N PHE A 132 0.73 -2.15 43.68
CA PHE A 132 0.25 -1.63 44.98
C PHE A 132 1.17 -1.98 46.15
N GLU A 133 1.97 -3.04 46.03
CA GLU A 133 2.95 -3.41 47.05
C GLU A 133 4.11 -2.42 47.12
N LEU A 134 4.54 -1.87 45.97
CA LEU A 134 5.58 -0.85 45.91
C LEU A 134 5.03 0.49 46.40
N SER A 135 3.86 0.91 45.92
CA SER A 135 3.26 2.18 46.37
C SER A 135 2.86 2.12 47.85
N GLY A 136 2.37 0.99 48.34
CA GLY A 136 2.12 0.74 49.76
C GLY A 136 3.40 0.80 50.60
N ALA A 137 4.51 0.26 50.11
CA ALA A 137 5.81 0.38 50.78
C ALA A 137 6.31 1.84 50.82
N ILE A 138 6.14 2.60 49.74
CA ILE A 138 6.44 4.05 49.72
C ILE A 138 5.60 4.75 50.79
N ALA A 139 4.29 4.53 50.81
CA ALA A 139 3.37 5.10 51.80
C ALA A 139 3.76 4.77 53.26
N MET A 140 4.21 3.55 53.50
CA MET A 140 4.63 3.06 54.81
C MET A 140 6.08 3.39 55.18
N SER A 141 6.81 4.14 54.33
CA SER A 141 8.20 4.54 54.63
C SER A 141 8.28 5.33 55.92
N TYR A 142 9.28 5.08 56.76
CA TYR A 142 9.51 5.87 57.97
C TYR A 142 9.87 7.32 57.59
N PRO A 143 9.13 8.35 58.06
CA PRO A 143 9.31 9.72 57.57
C PRO A 143 10.48 10.40 58.31
N ILE A 144 11.47 10.87 57.56
CA ILE A 144 12.57 11.71 58.09
C ILE A 144 12.26 13.19 57.87
N TYR A 145 11.65 13.51 56.73
CA TYR A 145 11.15 14.82 56.35
C TYR A 145 9.92 14.64 55.47
N ASP A 146 8.88 15.44 55.67
CA ASP A 146 7.69 15.39 54.82
C ASP A 146 6.98 16.74 54.82
N LYS A 147 6.64 17.22 53.61
CA LYS A 147 5.77 18.38 53.40
C LYS A 147 4.30 18.02 53.32
N GLY A 148 3.96 16.73 53.32
CA GLY A 148 2.61 16.22 53.49
C GLY A 148 2.24 15.06 52.56
N ILE A 149 3.01 14.81 51.48
CA ILE A 149 2.71 13.76 50.51
C ILE A 149 2.87 12.36 51.10
N LEU A 150 3.94 12.14 51.87
CA LEU A 150 4.19 10.82 52.48
C LEU A 150 3.17 10.54 53.58
N GLY A 151 2.79 11.55 54.36
CA GLY A 151 1.75 11.46 55.36
C GLY A 151 0.36 11.19 54.76
N ALA A 152 0.02 11.86 53.66
CA ALA A 152 -1.23 11.64 52.93
C ALA A 152 -1.32 10.21 52.35
N LEU A 153 -0.24 9.73 51.74
CA LEU A 153 -0.15 8.36 51.26
C LEU A 153 -0.28 7.35 52.42
N ARG A 154 0.42 7.59 53.54
CA ARG A 154 0.38 6.69 54.69
C ARG A 154 -1.01 6.54 55.30
N VAL A 155 -1.70 7.66 55.58
CA VAL A 155 -3.04 7.60 56.17
C VAL A 155 -4.03 6.93 55.21
N SER A 156 -3.88 7.18 53.90
CA SER A 156 -4.69 6.53 52.87
C SER A 156 -4.42 5.02 52.81
N GLU A 157 -3.16 4.59 52.89
CA GLU A 157 -2.76 3.19 52.84
C GLU A 157 -3.24 2.39 54.07
N ILE A 158 -3.14 2.99 55.26
CA ILE A 158 -3.64 2.38 56.50
C ILE A 158 -5.17 2.31 56.45
N HIS A 159 -5.85 3.39 56.07
CA HIS A 159 -7.31 3.40 55.93
C HIS A 159 -7.79 2.36 54.92
N LYS A 160 -7.16 2.30 53.74
CA LYS A 160 -7.39 1.26 52.73
C LYS A 160 -7.25 -0.14 53.34
N SER A 161 -6.20 -0.39 54.11
CA SER A 161 -5.97 -1.69 54.74
C SER A 161 -7.07 -2.07 55.73
N LEU A 162 -7.55 -1.13 56.56
CA LEU A 162 -8.67 -1.36 57.49
C LEU A 162 -9.99 -1.65 56.75
N VAL A 163 -10.27 -0.89 55.68
CA VAL A 163 -11.46 -1.09 54.85
C VAL A 163 -11.41 -2.46 54.16
N LEU A 164 -10.26 -2.83 53.56
CA LEU A 164 -10.08 -4.11 52.89
C LEU A 164 -10.19 -5.28 53.87
N GLN A 165 -9.64 -5.19 55.09
CA GLN A 165 -9.73 -6.27 56.07
C GLN A 165 -11.18 -6.64 56.42
N LYS A 166 -12.10 -5.68 56.44
CA LYS A 166 -13.52 -5.94 56.73
C LYS A 166 -14.33 -6.24 55.46
N PHE A 167 -14.05 -5.55 54.36
CA PHE A 167 -14.90 -5.53 53.17
C PHE A 167 -14.21 -6.04 51.91
N GLU A 168 -13.12 -6.80 52.00
CA GLU A 168 -12.27 -7.20 50.87
C GLU A 168 -13.10 -7.63 49.66
N LYS A 169 -14.00 -8.60 49.85
CA LYS A 169 -14.87 -9.17 48.81
C LYS A 169 -15.72 -8.15 48.06
N TYR A 170 -16.03 -7.02 48.70
CA TYR A 170 -16.94 -5.99 48.22
C TYR A 170 -16.21 -4.74 47.72
N VAL A 171 -14.99 -4.44 48.15
CA VAL A 171 -14.25 -3.28 47.65
C VAL A 171 -13.86 -3.51 46.19
N VAL A 172 -14.45 -2.74 45.28
CA VAL A 172 -14.12 -2.75 43.84
C VAL A 172 -12.82 -2.01 43.62
N SER A 173 -12.74 -0.81 44.17
CA SER A 173 -11.57 0.06 44.04
C SER A 173 -11.48 1.02 45.23
N TYR A 174 -10.24 1.32 45.64
CA TYR A 174 -9.90 2.37 46.57
C TYR A 174 -9.00 3.36 45.83
N VAL A 175 -9.47 4.58 45.63
CA VAL A 175 -8.85 5.56 44.74
C VAL A 175 -8.53 6.82 45.51
N ILE A 176 -7.30 7.31 45.42
CA ILE A 176 -6.91 8.62 45.93
C ILE A 176 -7.06 9.65 44.82
N GLY A 177 -7.51 10.86 45.13
CA GLY A 177 -7.68 11.90 44.14
C GLY A 177 -7.60 13.31 44.71
N GLY A 178 -8.30 14.23 44.06
CA GLY A 178 -8.38 15.60 44.51
C GLY A 178 -7.10 16.40 44.29
N SER A 179 -6.90 17.42 45.12
CA SER A 179 -5.82 18.40 44.96
C SER A 179 -4.42 17.79 45.08
N LEU A 180 -4.27 16.68 45.83
CA LEU A 180 -2.99 15.99 46.00
C LEU A 180 -2.49 15.40 44.69
N ILE A 181 -3.38 14.81 43.90
CA ILE A 181 -3.01 14.19 42.62
C ILE A 181 -2.78 15.24 41.54
N ARG A 182 -3.58 16.32 41.55
CA ARG A 182 -3.42 17.43 40.58
C ARG A 182 -2.18 18.30 40.84
N GLY A 183 -1.54 18.17 42.00
CA GLY A 183 -0.41 19.01 42.40
C GLY A 183 -0.80 20.36 43.01
N ASP A 184 -2.10 20.61 43.20
CA ASP A 184 -2.65 21.86 43.74
C ASP A 184 -2.78 21.85 45.28
N ALA A 185 -2.35 20.79 45.95
CA ALA A 185 -2.51 20.65 47.39
C ALA A 185 -1.70 21.67 48.20
N VAL A 186 -2.37 22.32 49.15
CA VAL A 186 -1.76 23.17 50.17
C VAL A 186 -1.69 22.44 51.51
N LYS A 187 -0.97 22.98 52.49
CA LYS A 187 -0.78 22.32 53.81
C LYS A 187 -2.08 22.03 54.57
N THR A 188 -3.15 22.75 54.27
CA THR A 188 -4.48 22.59 54.87
C THR A 188 -5.44 21.79 53.99
N SER A 189 -4.99 21.29 52.83
CA SER A 189 -5.82 20.48 51.95
C SER A 189 -6.13 19.13 52.61
N ASP A 190 -7.38 18.70 52.45
CA ASP A 190 -7.81 17.36 52.78
C ASP A 190 -7.26 16.35 51.76
N VAL A 191 -7.15 15.10 52.18
CA VAL A 191 -6.78 13.97 51.34
C VAL A 191 -8.07 13.29 50.88
N ASP A 192 -8.43 13.53 49.63
CA ASP A 192 -9.64 12.97 49.03
C ASP A 192 -9.43 11.51 48.64
N VAL A 193 -10.26 10.61 49.16
CA VAL A 193 -10.28 9.20 48.76
C VAL A 193 -11.69 8.76 48.42
N PHE A 194 -11.81 7.90 47.42
CA PHE A 194 -13.08 7.35 46.95
C PHE A 194 -13.05 5.84 47.11
N VAL A 195 -14.07 5.29 47.75
CA VAL A 195 -14.20 3.84 47.96
C VAL A 195 -15.43 3.37 47.21
N ILE A 196 -15.22 2.51 46.21
CA ILE A 196 -16.30 1.93 45.42
C ILE A 196 -16.59 0.53 45.98
N ILE A 197 -17.81 0.32 46.45
CA ILE A 197 -18.27 -0.93 47.07
C ILE A 197 -19.27 -1.62 46.13
N ASN A 198 -19.02 -2.88 45.81
CA ASN A 198 -19.92 -3.72 45.05
C ASN A 198 -21.16 -4.05 45.89
N ASP A 199 -22.32 -3.52 45.51
CA ASP A 199 -23.62 -3.77 46.16
C ASP A 199 -24.51 -4.73 45.37
N THR A 200 -24.04 -5.28 44.24
CA THR A 200 -24.87 -6.02 43.28
C THR A 200 -25.48 -7.32 43.83
N ASP A 201 -24.87 -7.91 44.85
CA ASP A 201 -25.33 -9.13 45.52
C ASP A 201 -26.12 -8.86 46.82
N VAL A 202 -26.19 -7.61 47.28
CA VAL A 202 -26.89 -7.23 48.51
C VAL A 202 -28.39 -7.09 48.24
N LYS A 203 -29.16 -8.13 48.57
CA LYS A 203 -30.62 -8.17 48.35
C LYS A 203 -31.46 -7.97 49.61
N ARG A 204 -30.83 -7.98 50.79
CA ARG A 204 -31.52 -8.06 52.09
C ARG A 204 -31.75 -6.70 52.76
N MET A 205 -31.29 -5.60 52.16
CA MET A 205 -31.49 -4.25 52.68
C MET A 205 -31.59 -3.19 51.56
N PRO A 206 -32.28 -2.06 51.79
CA PRO A 206 -32.32 -0.95 50.85
C PRO A 206 -30.94 -0.31 50.66
N ARG A 207 -30.62 0.13 49.43
CA ARG A 207 -29.33 0.76 49.08
C ARG A 207 -28.98 1.97 49.95
N ARG A 208 -29.95 2.83 50.25
CA ARG A 208 -29.73 4.01 51.10
C ARG A 208 -29.29 3.61 52.51
N GLU A 209 -29.90 2.57 53.07
CA GLU A 209 -29.51 2.06 54.40
C GLU A 209 -28.13 1.41 54.37
N LEU A 210 -27.83 0.63 53.32
CA LEU A 210 -26.50 0.06 53.11
C LEU A 210 -25.43 1.14 53.07
N LEU A 211 -25.66 2.19 52.28
CA LEU A 211 -24.71 3.30 52.11
C LEU A 211 -24.44 4.02 53.43
N GLU A 212 -25.48 4.35 54.22
CA GLU A 212 -25.30 5.01 55.52
C GLU A 212 -24.53 4.14 56.53
N ARG A 213 -24.79 2.82 56.55
CA ARG A 213 -24.02 1.89 57.40
C ARG A 213 -22.56 1.79 56.96
N LEU A 214 -22.30 1.69 55.66
CA LEU A 214 -20.94 1.68 55.10
C LEU A 214 -20.21 2.98 55.42
N ARG A 215 -20.87 4.14 55.28
CA ARG A 215 -20.32 5.45 55.67
C ARG A 215 -19.91 5.44 57.14
N GLY A 216 -20.81 5.05 58.05
CA GLY A 216 -20.50 5.01 59.49
C GLY A 216 -19.24 4.19 59.82
N ILE A 217 -19.12 2.98 59.25
CA ILE A 217 -17.98 2.09 59.51
C ILE A 217 -16.69 2.65 58.87
N ILE A 218 -16.75 3.07 57.61
CA ILE A 218 -15.57 3.55 56.89
C ILE A 218 -15.05 4.87 57.50
N TYR A 219 -15.93 5.80 57.88
CA TYR A 219 -15.51 7.03 58.57
C TYR A 219 -14.89 6.75 59.95
N GLN A 220 -15.34 5.71 60.67
CA GLN A 220 -14.67 5.31 61.93
C GLN A 220 -13.21 4.90 61.70
N TYR A 221 -12.92 4.21 60.59
CA TYR A 221 -11.55 3.84 60.23
C TYR A 221 -10.66 5.02 59.89
N VAL A 222 -11.21 6.18 59.54
CA VAL A 222 -10.40 7.40 59.33
C VAL A 222 -9.73 7.83 60.63
N ALA A 223 -10.46 7.82 61.74
CA ALA A 223 -9.92 8.20 63.05
C ALA A 223 -8.82 7.22 63.49
N GLU A 224 -9.07 5.91 63.33
CA GLU A 224 -8.10 4.86 63.62
C GLU A 224 -6.84 4.98 62.75
N ALA A 225 -7.01 5.15 61.43
CA ALA A 225 -5.91 5.31 60.49
C ALA A 225 -5.06 6.55 60.81
N THR A 226 -5.69 7.67 61.17
CA THR A 226 -4.98 8.91 61.54
C THR A 226 -4.14 8.71 62.79
N GLN A 227 -4.69 8.02 63.80
CA GLN A 227 -3.98 7.70 65.04
C GLN A 227 -2.78 6.77 64.80
N ILE A 228 -2.96 5.71 64.00
CA ILE A 228 -1.90 4.76 63.66
C ILE A 228 -0.82 5.43 62.81
N ALA A 229 -1.21 6.24 61.82
CA ALA A 229 -0.29 6.93 60.93
C ALA A 229 0.57 7.98 61.65
N GLY A 230 0.02 8.59 62.72
CA GLY A 230 0.66 9.68 63.46
C GLY A 230 0.80 10.96 62.63
N VAL A 231 -0.09 11.18 61.67
CA VAL A 231 -0.05 12.32 60.73
C VAL A 231 -1.17 13.31 61.01
N LYS A 232 -0.99 14.56 60.54
CA LYS A 232 -2.00 15.62 60.66
C LYS A 232 -2.88 15.77 59.41
N ASN A 233 -2.56 15.03 58.34
CA ASN A 233 -3.34 15.05 57.11
C ASN A 233 -4.75 14.52 57.39
N ARG A 234 -5.76 15.33 57.08
CA ARG A 234 -7.16 14.93 57.22
C ARG A 234 -7.58 14.14 55.99
N LEU A 235 -8.03 12.91 56.20
CA LEU A 235 -8.57 12.05 55.14
C LEU A 235 -10.09 12.26 55.04
N GLU A 236 -10.60 12.46 53.83
CA GLU A 236 -12.04 12.65 53.58
C GLU A 236 -12.52 11.56 52.59
N PRO A 237 -13.04 10.43 53.10
CA PRO A 237 -13.51 9.34 52.25
C PRO A 237 -14.91 9.59 51.70
N GLN A 238 -15.08 9.44 50.39
CA GLN A 238 -16.38 9.39 49.74
C GLN A 238 -16.69 7.95 49.34
N ILE A 239 -17.80 7.43 49.87
CA ILE A 239 -18.23 6.05 49.66
C ILE A 239 -19.28 6.03 48.57
N TYR A 240 -19.07 5.17 47.56
CA TYR A 240 -19.99 4.96 46.44
C TYR A 240 -20.37 3.50 46.32
N LEU A 241 -21.65 3.23 46.10
CA LEU A 241 -22.11 1.92 45.65
C LEU A 241 -21.79 1.76 44.16
N LEU A 242 -21.40 0.56 43.73
CA LEU A 242 -20.99 0.27 42.36
C LEU A 242 -22.11 0.62 41.36
N THR A 243 -23.36 0.25 41.68
CA THR A 243 -24.48 0.55 40.77
C THR A 243 -24.72 2.03 40.61
N ASP A 244 -24.67 2.80 41.71
CA ASP A 244 -24.93 4.23 41.71
C ASP A 244 -23.80 5.01 41.02
N PHE A 245 -22.55 4.57 41.23
CA PHE A 245 -21.39 5.11 40.52
C PHE A 245 -21.51 4.86 39.01
N TRP A 246 -21.88 3.64 38.61
CA TRP A 246 -22.06 3.31 37.19
C TRP A 246 -23.19 4.09 36.54
N ASP A 247 -24.32 4.25 37.22
CA ASP A 247 -25.43 5.09 36.74
C ASP A 247 -24.97 6.54 36.54
N ALA A 248 -24.25 7.12 37.49
CA ALA A 248 -23.69 8.46 37.37
C ALA A 248 -22.65 8.60 36.23
N VAL A 249 -21.89 7.54 35.92
CA VAL A 249 -20.97 7.51 34.77
C VAL A 249 -21.76 7.46 33.45
N LYS A 250 -22.82 6.67 33.35
CA LYS A 250 -23.69 6.66 32.15
C LYS A 250 -24.36 8.01 31.92
N ASP A 251 -24.79 8.67 32.99
CA ASP A 251 -25.44 9.99 32.94
C ASP A 251 -24.44 11.15 32.82
N ALA A 252 -23.16 10.84 32.64
CA ALA A 252 -22.06 11.79 32.48
C ALA A 252 -21.96 12.83 33.59
N HIS A 253 -22.14 12.39 34.83
CA HIS A 253 -22.00 13.24 36.00
C HIS A 253 -20.57 13.81 36.09
N PRO A 254 -20.39 15.16 36.10
CA PRO A 254 -19.07 15.79 36.01
C PRO A 254 -18.08 15.30 37.06
N VAL A 255 -18.56 15.13 38.30
CA VAL A 255 -17.74 14.67 39.42
C VAL A 255 -17.17 13.27 39.20
N MET A 256 -17.97 12.32 38.67
CA MET A 256 -17.49 10.95 38.43
C MET A 256 -16.49 10.91 37.28
N PHE A 257 -16.66 11.77 36.27
CA PHE A 257 -15.70 11.89 35.17
C PHE A 257 -14.37 12.46 35.68
N THR A 258 -14.40 13.49 36.54
CA THR A 258 -13.20 13.99 37.20
C THR A 258 -12.53 12.92 38.06
N PHE A 259 -13.30 12.12 38.81
CA PHE A 259 -12.74 11.04 39.62
C PHE A 259 -12.08 9.96 38.78
N ILE A 260 -12.70 9.52 37.69
CA ILE A 260 -12.09 8.54 36.78
C ILE A 260 -10.86 9.15 36.09
N ARG A 261 -10.92 10.42 35.66
CA ARG A 261 -9.84 11.08 34.94
C ARG A 261 -8.62 11.32 35.82
N ASP A 262 -8.81 11.87 37.00
CA ASP A 262 -7.71 12.33 37.86
C ASP A 262 -7.35 11.26 38.89
N GLY A 263 -8.31 10.47 39.38
CA GLY A 263 -8.11 9.52 40.47
C GLY A 263 -7.06 8.46 40.17
N VAL A 264 -6.28 8.09 41.19
CA VAL A 264 -5.20 7.11 41.18
C VAL A 264 -5.60 5.94 42.09
N PRO A 265 -5.68 4.70 41.59
CA PRO A 265 -6.06 3.58 42.45
C PRO A 265 -4.92 3.23 43.42
N LEU A 266 -5.21 3.08 44.70
CA LEU A 266 -4.33 2.42 45.68
C LEU A 266 -4.68 0.94 45.85
N TYR A 267 -5.84 0.54 45.33
CA TYR A 267 -6.31 -0.82 45.16
C TYR A 267 -7.38 -0.84 44.07
N ASP A 268 -7.36 -1.83 43.17
CA ASP A 268 -8.39 -2.05 42.16
C ASP A 268 -8.53 -3.55 41.86
N ARG A 269 -9.76 -4.03 41.69
CA ARG A 269 -10.05 -5.41 41.26
C ARG A 269 -10.22 -5.53 39.74
N GLY A 270 -9.60 -4.61 38.99
CA GLY A 270 -9.68 -4.56 37.53
C GLY A 270 -10.96 -3.91 37.00
N THR A 271 -11.51 -2.90 37.70
CA THR A 271 -12.69 -2.16 37.22
C THR A 271 -12.36 -0.69 36.96
N PHE A 272 -11.71 -0.01 37.91
CA PHE A 272 -11.43 1.40 37.80
C PHE A 272 -10.43 1.72 36.67
N MET A 273 -9.37 0.92 36.53
CA MET A 273 -8.37 1.13 35.48
C MET A 273 -8.96 0.99 34.06
N PRO A 274 -9.78 -0.05 33.76
CA PRO A 274 -10.53 -0.10 32.51
C PRO A 274 -11.40 1.14 32.25
N TRP A 275 -12.14 1.65 33.24
CA TRP A 275 -12.94 2.86 33.05
C TRP A 275 -12.09 4.09 32.75
N LYS A 276 -10.96 4.26 33.45
CA LYS A 276 -10.00 5.33 33.17
C LYS A 276 -9.45 5.23 31.75
N SER A 277 -9.11 4.03 31.30
CA SER A 277 -8.68 3.77 29.92
C SER A 277 -9.79 4.11 28.91
N LEU A 278 -11.03 3.68 29.16
CA LEU A 278 -12.17 3.96 28.28
C LEU A 278 -12.47 5.46 28.20
N LEU A 279 -12.31 6.21 29.30
CA LEU A 279 -12.43 7.66 29.29
C LEU A 279 -11.35 8.30 28.41
N ARG A 280 -10.08 7.91 28.59
CA ARG A 280 -8.95 8.41 27.76
C ARG A 280 -9.12 8.10 26.27
N MET A 281 -9.74 6.97 25.94
CA MET A 281 -10.05 6.58 24.56
C MET A 281 -11.28 7.31 23.98
N GLY A 282 -11.92 8.21 24.74
CA GLY A 282 -13.15 8.89 24.31
C GLY A 282 -14.36 7.96 24.15
N LYS A 283 -14.34 6.79 24.82
CA LYS A 283 -15.43 5.80 24.76
C LYS A 283 -16.54 6.08 25.77
N LEU A 284 -16.23 6.70 26.90
CA LEU A 284 -17.23 7.22 27.83
C LEU A 284 -17.71 8.59 27.33
N LYS A 285 -19.02 8.72 27.06
CA LYS A 285 -19.60 9.92 26.41
C LYS A 285 -20.68 10.54 27.29
N PRO A 286 -20.89 11.87 27.18
CA PRO A 286 -20.03 12.88 26.54
C PRO A 286 -18.79 13.20 27.39
N SER A 287 -17.58 13.17 26.80
CA SER A 287 -16.34 13.61 27.44
C SER A 287 -15.53 14.53 26.51
N PRO A 288 -14.67 15.43 27.03
CA PRO A 288 -13.73 16.20 26.21
C PRO A 288 -12.88 15.31 25.30
N GLU A 289 -12.40 14.18 25.82
CA GLU A 289 -11.62 13.20 25.07
C GLU A 289 -12.43 12.60 23.90
N ALA A 290 -13.72 12.35 24.10
CA ALA A 290 -14.61 11.91 23.04
C ALA A 290 -14.82 13.01 21.97
N ILE A 291 -14.98 14.26 22.39
CA ILE A 291 -15.13 15.42 21.50
C ILE A 291 -13.86 15.58 20.65
N ASP A 292 -12.68 15.57 21.27
CA ASP A 292 -11.40 15.67 20.56
C ASP A 292 -11.21 14.53 19.56
N MET A 293 -11.57 13.30 19.96
CA MET A 293 -11.57 12.17 19.04
C MET A 293 -12.49 12.42 17.83
N PHE A 294 -13.73 12.88 18.03
CA PHE A 294 -14.65 13.19 16.93
C PHE A 294 -14.15 14.34 16.05
N MET A 295 -13.57 15.39 16.64
CA MET A 295 -13.00 16.52 15.91
C MET A 295 -11.79 16.08 15.07
N SER A 296 -10.91 15.24 15.63
CA SER A 296 -9.72 14.73 14.95
C SER A 296 -10.03 13.89 13.71
N MET A 297 -11.25 13.34 13.58
CA MET A 297 -11.67 12.66 12.36
C MET A 297 -11.76 13.60 11.16
N GLY A 298 -11.96 14.90 11.40
CA GLY A 298 -11.90 15.94 10.38
C GLY A 298 -10.48 16.30 9.95
N ASP A 299 -9.48 15.99 10.79
CA ASP A 299 -8.09 16.36 10.54
C ASP A 299 -7.55 15.66 9.30
N GLY A 300 -6.91 16.46 8.44
CA GLY A 300 -6.32 15.95 7.21
C GLY A 300 -7.32 15.54 6.12
N ILE A 301 -8.64 15.65 6.31
CA ILE A 301 -9.63 15.38 5.24
C ILE A 301 -9.33 16.25 4.01
N ILE A 302 -9.11 17.55 4.21
CA ILE A 302 -8.82 18.47 3.10
C ILE A 302 -7.55 18.04 2.34
N GLN A 303 -6.49 17.68 3.05
CA GLN A 303 -5.23 17.25 2.44
C GLN A 303 -5.37 15.92 1.70
N ARG A 304 -6.10 14.96 2.28
CA ARG A 304 -6.41 13.68 1.64
C ARG A 304 -7.26 13.87 0.38
N SER A 305 -8.28 14.72 0.44
CA SER A 305 -9.13 15.04 -0.71
C SER A 305 -8.33 15.69 -1.84
N LYS A 306 -7.48 16.67 -1.53
CA LYS A 306 -6.58 17.31 -2.50
C LYS A 306 -5.61 16.31 -3.15
N ARG A 307 -5.04 15.40 -2.36
CA ARG A 307 -4.20 14.31 -2.88
C ARG A 307 -5.00 13.41 -3.82
N THR A 308 -6.22 13.02 -3.45
CA THR A 308 -7.09 12.14 -4.26
C THR A 308 -7.43 12.75 -5.62
N LEU A 309 -7.71 14.06 -5.68
CA LEU A 309 -7.93 14.77 -6.95
C LEU A 309 -6.76 14.57 -7.93
N LEU A 310 -5.53 14.60 -7.42
CA LEU A 310 -4.32 14.50 -8.22
C LEU A 310 -3.89 13.05 -8.48
N SER A 311 -3.78 12.23 -7.44
CA SER A 311 -3.24 10.85 -7.55
C SER A 311 -4.18 9.91 -8.29
N ASP A 312 -5.48 10.12 -8.18
CA ASP A 312 -6.48 9.16 -8.67
C ASP A 312 -7.22 9.75 -9.87
N ILE A 313 -7.88 10.90 -9.67
CA ILE A 313 -8.77 11.46 -10.70
C ILE A 313 -7.97 11.98 -11.89
N PHE A 314 -6.94 12.80 -11.67
CA PHE A 314 -6.09 13.27 -12.77
C PHE A 314 -5.34 12.12 -13.46
N THR A 315 -4.85 11.12 -12.72
CA THR A 315 -4.21 9.93 -13.30
C THR A 315 -5.15 9.16 -14.22
N ASN A 316 -6.42 9.00 -13.84
CA ASN A 316 -7.42 8.37 -14.70
C ASN A 316 -7.68 9.18 -15.97
N ILE A 317 -7.74 10.51 -15.87
CA ILE A 317 -7.85 11.41 -17.03
C ILE A 317 -6.63 11.22 -17.95
N PHE A 318 -5.42 11.20 -17.40
CA PHE A 318 -4.19 11.03 -18.16
C PHE A 318 -4.20 9.74 -18.99
N TRP A 319 -4.49 8.59 -18.37
CA TRP A 319 -4.54 7.32 -19.09
C TRP A 319 -5.74 7.23 -20.04
N GLY A 320 -6.86 7.84 -19.66
CA GLY A 320 -8.06 7.94 -20.49
C GLY A 320 -7.86 8.76 -21.76
N VAL A 321 -6.94 9.72 -21.76
CA VAL A 321 -6.61 10.55 -22.95
C VAL A 321 -5.48 9.94 -23.76
N THR A 322 -4.39 9.52 -23.11
CA THR A 322 -3.16 9.09 -23.80
C THR A 322 -3.28 7.72 -24.46
N THR A 323 -3.94 6.76 -23.81
CA THR A 323 -4.08 5.39 -24.34
C THR A 323 -4.92 5.36 -25.63
N PRO A 324 -6.08 6.04 -25.71
CA PRO A 324 -6.81 6.13 -26.97
C PRO A 324 -6.03 6.85 -28.07
N ALA A 325 -5.25 7.89 -27.75
CA ALA A 325 -4.38 8.55 -28.72
C ALA A 325 -3.34 7.60 -29.32
N GLN A 326 -2.72 6.75 -28.49
CA GLN A 326 -1.80 5.69 -28.94
C GLN A 326 -2.52 4.66 -29.82
N ALA A 327 -3.73 4.25 -29.45
CA ALA A 327 -4.51 3.30 -30.26
C ALA A 327 -4.85 3.87 -31.65
N ILE A 328 -5.16 5.16 -31.74
CA ILE A 328 -5.40 5.84 -33.02
C ILE A 328 -4.12 5.94 -33.86
N LEU A 329 -2.96 6.18 -33.25
CA LEU A 329 -1.66 6.10 -33.94
C LEU A 329 -1.40 4.70 -34.51
N MET A 330 -1.64 3.66 -33.71
CA MET A 330 -1.52 2.26 -34.15
C MET A 330 -2.42 1.94 -35.34
N LEU A 331 -3.67 2.42 -35.29
CA LEU A 331 -4.61 2.27 -36.41
C LEU A 331 -4.11 2.99 -37.68
N GLY A 332 -3.40 4.10 -37.52
CA GLY A 332 -2.72 4.81 -38.61
C GLY A 332 -1.45 4.11 -39.13
N GLY A 333 -1.05 2.99 -38.56
CA GLY A 333 0.15 2.24 -38.93
C GLY A 333 1.44 2.72 -38.25
N TYR A 334 1.34 3.59 -37.23
CA TYR A 334 2.48 4.05 -36.45
C TYR A 334 2.64 3.21 -35.17
N PRO A 335 3.87 2.92 -34.71
CA PRO A 335 4.05 2.25 -33.42
C PRO A 335 3.56 3.15 -32.28
N PRO A 336 3.05 2.58 -31.16
CA PRO A 336 2.61 3.37 -30.03
C PRO A 336 3.82 4.02 -29.33
N PRO A 337 3.91 5.36 -29.30
CA PRO A 337 5.06 6.06 -28.70
C PRO A 337 4.93 6.13 -27.16
N ALA A 338 6.05 6.37 -26.48
CA ALA A 338 6.04 6.73 -25.07
C ALA A 338 5.34 8.08 -24.85
N SER A 339 4.79 8.32 -23.65
CA SER A 339 4.02 9.54 -23.32
C SER A 339 4.78 10.84 -23.62
N LYS A 340 6.12 10.83 -23.53
CA LYS A 340 6.96 12.00 -23.86
C LYS A 340 6.90 12.40 -25.34
N GLU A 341 6.79 11.42 -26.22
CA GLU A 341 6.83 11.58 -27.68
C GLU A 341 5.44 11.56 -28.31
N LEU A 342 4.43 11.11 -27.56
CA LEU A 342 3.05 10.95 -27.99
C LEU A 342 2.49 12.20 -28.68
N VAL A 343 2.63 13.38 -28.08
CA VAL A 343 2.12 14.64 -28.64
C VAL A 343 2.71 14.91 -30.02
N ASN A 344 4.02 14.73 -30.18
CA ASN A 344 4.72 15.00 -31.45
C ASN A 344 4.38 13.96 -32.52
N ALA A 345 4.30 12.68 -32.15
CA ALA A 345 3.89 11.62 -33.06
C ALA A 345 2.44 11.84 -33.54
N PHE A 346 1.55 12.18 -32.62
CA PHE A 346 0.13 12.45 -32.90
C PHE A 346 -0.05 13.68 -33.81
N LYS A 347 0.71 14.76 -33.55
CA LYS A 347 0.78 15.95 -34.42
C LYS A 347 1.17 15.58 -35.85
N LYS A 348 2.30 14.90 -36.02
CA LYS A 348 2.82 14.51 -37.34
C LYS A 348 1.86 13.60 -38.11
N ALA A 349 1.21 12.67 -37.42
CA ALA A 349 0.32 11.70 -38.05
C ALA A 349 -1.03 12.30 -38.50
N PHE A 350 -1.65 13.15 -37.66
CA PHE A 350 -3.05 13.56 -37.85
C PHE A 350 -3.26 15.06 -37.97
N PHE A 351 -2.44 15.89 -37.35
CA PHE A 351 -2.60 17.35 -37.44
C PHE A 351 -2.00 17.89 -38.74
N ASP A 352 -0.76 17.51 -39.05
CA ASP A 352 -0.06 17.94 -40.28
C ASP A 352 -0.79 17.43 -41.54
N THR A 353 -1.48 16.29 -41.42
CA THR A 353 -2.32 15.70 -42.48
C THR A 353 -3.75 16.26 -42.49
N LYS A 354 -4.06 17.24 -41.64
CA LYS A 354 -5.37 17.90 -41.47
C LYS A 354 -6.54 16.95 -41.16
N MET A 355 -6.25 15.81 -40.52
CA MET A 355 -7.27 14.86 -40.08
C MET A 355 -7.84 15.21 -38.69
N ILE A 356 -7.15 16.04 -37.89
CA ILE A 356 -7.65 16.49 -36.59
C ILE A 356 -7.41 17.99 -36.39
N GLU A 357 -8.31 18.63 -35.65
CA GLU A 357 -8.27 20.02 -35.27
C GLU A 357 -7.21 20.29 -34.20
N LYS A 358 -6.65 21.50 -34.21
CA LYS A 358 -5.60 21.92 -33.29
C LYS A 358 -6.02 21.82 -31.81
N THR A 359 -7.28 22.12 -31.50
CA THR A 359 -7.82 22.14 -30.13
C THR A 359 -7.63 20.82 -29.40
N TYR A 360 -7.84 19.69 -30.07
CA TYR A 360 -7.68 18.36 -29.49
C TYR A 360 -6.21 17.97 -29.27
N VAL A 361 -5.33 18.49 -30.11
CA VAL A 361 -3.89 18.31 -29.98
C VAL A 361 -3.34 19.15 -28.83
N ASP A 362 -3.77 20.40 -28.72
CA ASP A 362 -3.41 21.30 -27.62
C ASP A 362 -3.91 20.72 -26.27
N PHE A 363 -5.09 20.10 -26.26
CA PHE A 363 -5.60 19.38 -25.09
C PHE A 363 -4.74 18.17 -24.71
N LEU A 364 -4.36 17.31 -25.68
CA LEU A 364 -3.46 16.19 -25.43
C LEU A 364 -2.10 16.68 -24.85
N GLU A 365 -1.58 17.79 -25.38
CA GLU A 365 -0.35 18.40 -24.89
C GLU A 365 -0.48 18.93 -23.45
N LYS A 366 -1.59 19.59 -23.14
CA LYS A 366 -1.93 20.05 -21.78
C LYS A 366 -1.91 18.89 -20.79
N VAL A 367 -2.60 17.78 -21.09
CA VAL A 367 -2.67 16.60 -20.21
C VAL A 367 -1.29 15.94 -20.01
N VAL A 368 -0.52 15.76 -21.09
CA VAL A 368 0.83 15.18 -21.00
C VAL A 368 1.80 16.08 -20.22
N LYS A 369 1.68 17.40 -20.37
CA LYS A 369 2.50 18.36 -19.61
C LYS A 369 2.16 18.31 -18.11
N THR A 370 0.88 18.34 -17.76
CA THR A 370 0.44 18.25 -16.36
C THR A 370 0.91 16.94 -15.72
N TRP A 371 0.90 15.82 -16.45
CA TRP A 371 1.47 14.55 -15.97
C TRP A 371 2.97 14.63 -15.69
N LYS A 372 3.76 15.23 -16.59
CA LYS A 372 5.20 15.42 -16.35
C LYS A 372 5.46 16.31 -15.14
N ASP A 373 4.68 17.38 -14.99
CA ASP A 373 4.82 18.27 -13.84
C ASP A 373 4.39 17.59 -12.52
N TYR A 374 3.45 16.64 -12.58
CA TYR A 374 3.11 15.75 -11.47
C TYR A 374 4.22 14.74 -11.15
N GLU A 375 4.77 14.01 -12.14
CA GLU A 375 5.87 13.05 -11.98
C GLU A 375 7.13 13.70 -11.39
N HIS A 376 7.39 14.96 -11.75
CA HIS A 376 8.52 15.74 -11.23
C HIS A 376 8.20 16.49 -9.93
N GLU A 377 7.09 16.16 -9.26
CA GLU A 377 6.64 16.77 -8.00
C GLU A 377 6.51 18.31 -8.03
N LYS A 378 6.40 18.90 -9.23
CA LYS A 378 6.19 20.35 -9.39
C LYS A 378 4.78 20.76 -9.05
N ILE A 379 3.81 19.88 -9.33
CA ILE A 379 2.40 20.05 -8.96
C ILE A 379 2.11 19.14 -7.77
N LYS A 380 1.73 19.75 -6.65
CA LYS A 380 1.35 19.03 -5.42
C LYS A 380 -0.16 19.02 -5.18
N GLU A 381 -0.88 19.92 -5.83
CA GLU A 381 -2.32 20.07 -5.70
C GLU A 381 -2.91 20.51 -7.04
N ILE A 382 -4.10 20.00 -7.34
CA ILE A 382 -4.94 20.43 -8.46
C ILE A 382 -6.31 20.84 -7.93
N SER A 383 -6.88 21.91 -8.48
CA SER A 383 -8.18 22.38 -8.02
C SER A 383 -9.31 21.51 -8.56
N GLY A 384 -10.39 21.34 -7.79
CA GLY A 384 -11.57 20.60 -8.27
C GLY A 384 -12.18 21.22 -9.54
N LYS A 385 -12.13 22.56 -9.66
CA LYS A 385 -12.59 23.27 -10.88
C LYS A 385 -11.77 22.88 -12.11
N GLU A 386 -10.46 22.72 -11.94
CA GLU A 386 -9.58 22.32 -13.03
C GLU A 386 -9.83 20.87 -13.44
N ILE A 387 -10.04 19.97 -12.47
CA ILE A 387 -10.44 18.59 -12.72
C ILE A 387 -11.76 18.52 -13.50
N ASP A 388 -12.77 19.29 -13.09
CA ASP A 388 -14.06 19.33 -13.80
C ASP A 388 -13.91 19.82 -15.25
N SER A 389 -13.04 20.80 -15.49
CA SER A 389 -12.72 21.26 -16.86
C SER A 389 -12.05 20.14 -17.67
N LEU A 390 -11.05 19.47 -17.09
CA LEU A 390 -10.33 18.38 -17.74
C LEU A 390 -11.25 17.20 -18.07
N LEU A 391 -12.21 16.87 -17.22
CA LEU A 391 -13.19 15.82 -17.49
C LEU A 391 -14.08 16.15 -18.70
N LYS A 392 -14.58 17.39 -18.78
CA LYS A 392 -15.37 17.86 -19.93
C LYS A 392 -14.56 17.83 -21.23
N GLU A 393 -13.35 18.39 -21.20
CA GLU A 393 -12.43 18.37 -22.35
C GLU A 393 -12.08 16.92 -22.77
N THR A 394 -11.95 16.01 -21.81
CA THR A 394 -11.71 14.57 -22.07
C THR A 394 -12.89 13.92 -22.80
N GLU A 395 -14.12 14.22 -22.40
CA GLU A 395 -15.32 13.67 -23.06
C GLU A 395 -15.41 14.12 -24.52
N GLU A 396 -15.18 15.42 -24.78
CA GLU A 396 -15.13 15.99 -26.13
C GLU A 396 -14.01 15.36 -26.97
N TYR A 397 -12.81 15.22 -26.39
CA TYR A 397 -11.66 14.59 -27.04
C TYR A 397 -11.94 13.14 -27.45
N LEU A 398 -12.51 12.34 -26.55
CA LEU A 398 -12.86 10.94 -26.82
C LEU A 398 -13.94 10.82 -27.91
N LYS A 399 -14.91 11.73 -27.93
CA LYS A 399 -15.92 11.78 -28.99
C LYS A 399 -15.27 12.03 -30.35
N ARG A 400 -14.36 13.01 -30.44
CA ARG A 400 -13.64 13.29 -31.68
C ARG A 400 -12.74 12.14 -32.12
N LEU A 401 -12.02 11.48 -31.20
CA LEU A 401 -11.19 10.33 -31.55
C LEU A 401 -11.99 9.17 -32.15
N LYS A 402 -13.25 8.97 -31.73
CA LYS A 402 -14.14 7.97 -32.34
C LYS A 402 -14.51 8.33 -33.79
N GLU A 403 -14.60 9.61 -34.12
CA GLU A 403 -14.83 10.07 -35.49
C GLU A 403 -13.57 9.92 -36.33
N LEU A 404 -12.41 10.37 -35.81
CA LEU A 404 -11.11 10.20 -36.46
C LEU A 404 -10.79 8.72 -36.74
N ARG A 405 -11.15 7.82 -35.82
CA ARG A 405 -11.05 6.38 -36.03
C ARG A 405 -11.77 5.93 -37.30
N LYS A 406 -13.02 6.37 -37.51
CA LYS A 406 -13.81 6.01 -38.69
C LYS A 406 -13.19 6.56 -39.97
N GLU A 407 -12.65 7.76 -39.93
CA GLU A 407 -11.95 8.39 -41.07
C GLU A 407 -10.70 7.59 -41.46
N ILE A 408 -9.89 7.17 -40.49
CA ILE A 408 -8.68 6.37 -40.72
C ILE A 408 -9.04 4.98 -41.24
N GLU A 409 -10.01 4.29 -40.63
CA GLU A 409 -10.48 2.98 -41.08
C GLU A 409 -10.95 3.02 -42.54
N ALA A 410 -11.73 4.04 -42.91
CA ALA A 410 -12.21 4.21 -44.28
C ALA A 410 -11.05 4.40 -45.29
N LYS A 411 -10.06 5.24 -44.96
CA LYS A 411 -8.89 5.49 -45.81
C LYS A 411 -8.01 4.24 -45.98
N PHE A 412 -7.84 3.47 -44.91
CA PHE A 412 -7.06 2.23 -44.96
C PHE A 412 -7.78 1.15 -45.78
N GLN A 413 -9.09 1.02 -45.62
CA GLN A 413 -9.93 0.13 -46.42
C GLN A 413 -9.88 0.50 -47.90
N GLU A 414 -9.97 1.79 -48.24
CA GLU A 414 -9.84 2.27 -49.62
C GLU A 414 -8.53 1.79 -50.26
N LYS A 415 -7.40 2.09 -49.60
CA LYS A 415 -6.06 1.70 -50.08
C LYS A 415 -5.97 0.18 -50.28
N THR A 416 -6.44 -0.59 -49.29
CA THR A 416 -6.39 -2.06 -49.30
C THR A 416 -7.19 -2.64 -50.47
N ILE A 417 -8.43 -2.17 -50.69
CA ILE A 417 -9.28 -2.64 -51.79
C ILE A 417 -8.66 -2.29 -53.15
N HIS A 418 -8.13 -1.08 -53.29
CA HIS A 418 -7.46 -0.66 -54.52
C HIS A 418 -6.24 -1.54 -54.84
N GLN A 419 -5.42 -1.84 -53.84
CA GLN A 419 -4.25 -2.70 -53.98
C GLN A 419 -4.63 -4.14 -54.35
N ILE A 420 -5.50 -4.80 -53.57
CA ILE A 420 -5.95 -6.17 -53.85
C ILE A 420 -6.54 -6.28 -55.27
N TYR A 421 -7.40 -5.32 -55.63
CA TYR A 421 -8.00 -5.31 -56.95
C TYR A 421 -6.95 -5.13 -58.06
N GLY A 422 -5.98 -4.23 -57.87
CA GLY A 422 -4.87 -4.02 -58.79
C GLY A 422 -4.05 -5.29 -58.99
N ASP A 423 -3.54 -5.86 -57.90
CA ASP A 423 -2.67 -7.04 -57.90
C ASP A 423 -3.34 -8.24 -58.59
N VAL A 424 -4.60 -8.54 -58.24
CA VAL A 424 -5.34 -9.65 -58.85
C VAL A 424 -5.57 -9.43 -60.35
N ILE A 425 -5.92 -8.22 -60.77
CA ILE A 425 -6.17 -7.91 -62.19
C ILE A 425 -4.88 -7.95 -63.00
N GLU A 426 -3.78 -7.44 -62.46
CA GLU A 426 -2.46 -7.48 -63.10
C GLU A 426 -1.97 -8.92 -63.30
N LEU A 427 -2.07 -9.76 -62.27
CA LEU A 427 -1.73 -11.18 -62.37
C LEU A 427 -2.60 -11.91 -63.42
N LEU A 428 -3.90 -11.62 -63.47
CA LEU A 428 -4.79 -12.18 -64.48
C LEU A 428 -4.44 -11.73 -65.91
N LYS A 429 -4.04 -10.46 -66.08
CA LYS A 429 -3.55 -9.94 -67.36
C LYS A 429 -2.24 -10.60 -67.78
N ASN A 430 -1.33 -10.89 -66.86
CA ASN A 430 -0.09 -11.62 -67.16
C ASN A 430 -0.37 -13.06 -67.66
N ILE A 431 -1.44 -13.68 -67.17
CA ILE A 431 -1.82 -15.04 -67.57
C ILE A 431 -2.59 -15.06 -68.90
N MET A 432 -3.53 -14.13 -69.09
CA MET A 432 -4.53 -14.17 -70.17
C MET A 432 -4.40 -13.06 -71.22
N GLY A 433 -3.44 -12.15 -71.07
CA GLY A 433 -3.23 -10.96 -71.89
C GLY A 433 -4.10 -9.77 -71.46
N GLU A 434 -3.79 -8.60 -72.02
CA GLU A 434 -4.49 -7.33 -71.77
C GLU A 434 -5.95 -7.39 -72.27
N LYS A 435 -6.91 -7.47 -71.33
CA LYS A 435 -8.34 -7.60 -71.60
C LYS A 435 -9.17 -6.79 -70.61
N SER A 436 -10.42 -6.48 -71.00
CA SER A 436 -11.37 -5.82 -70.11
C SER A 436 -11.73 -6.70 -68.91
N GLN A 437 -12.02 -6.10 -67.76
CA GLN A 437 -12.36 -6.81 -66.52
C GLN A 437 -13.47 -7.87 -66.71
N LYS A 438 -14.52 -7.54 -67.46
CA LYS A 438 -15.64 -8.45 -67.73
C LYS A 438 -15.19 -9.67 -68.55
N ASN A 439 -14.25 -9.45 -69.48
CA ASN A 439 -13.70 -10.52 -70.31
C ASN A 439 -12.71 -11.37 -69.52
N LEU A 440 -11.87 -10.76 -68.66
CA LEU A 440 -10.96 -11.50 -67.76
C LEU A 440 -11.74 -12.49 -66.89
N VAL A 441 -12.82 -12.07 -66.23
CA VAL A 441 -13.62 -12.97 -65.37
C VAL A 441 -14.28 -14.11 -66.17
N LYS A 442 -14.83 -13.80 -67.36
CA LYS A 442 -15.47 -14.82 -68.22
C LYS A 442 -14.47 -15.84 -68.76
N GLU A 443 -13.30 -15.37 -69.15
CA GLU A 443 -12.24 -16.23 -69.68
C GLU A 443 -11.59 -17.07 -68.59
N PHE A 444 -11.37 -16.50 -67.41
CA PHE A 444 -10.91 -17.26 -66.24
C PHE A 444 -11.87 -18.42 -65.94
N GLU A 445 -13.18 -18.16 -65.95
CA GLU A 445 -14.19 -19.20 -65.78
C GLU A 445 -14.15 -20.27 -66.90
N LYS A 446 -14.01 -19.86 -68.16
CA LYS A 446 -14.05 -20.78 -69.31
C LYS A 446 -12.75 -21.60 -69.49
N GLU A 447 -11.60 -20.96 -69.43
CA GLU A 447 -10.31 -21.52 -69.85
C GLU A 447 -9.47 -22.04 -68.68
N TYR A 448 -9.77 -21.61 -67.45
CA TYR A 448 -8.98 -21.94 -66.27
C TYR A 448 -9.78 -22.73 -65.23
N ILE A 449 -11.05 -22.41 -65.01
CA ILE A 449 -11.91 -23.18 -64.09
C ILE A 449 -12.45 -24.44 -64.76
N LYS A 450 -13.12 -24.33 -65.92
CA LYS A 450 -13.69 -25.50 -66.62
C LYS A 450 -12.63 -26.50 -67.11
N LYS A 451 -11.40 -26.04 -67.34
CA LYS A 451 -10.25 -26.90 -67.67
C LYS A 451 -9.51 -27.41 -66.42
N ALA A 452 -10.09 -27.26 -65.24
CA ALA A 452 -9.57 -27.73 -63.95
C ALA A 452 -8.16 -27.22 -63.59
N LYS A 453 -7.76 -26.05 -64.11
CA LYS A 453 -6.49 -25.40 -63.75
C LYS A 453 -6.58 -24.64 -62.42
N PHE A 454 -7.79 -24.18 -62.08
CA PHE A 454 -8.14 -23.52 -60.83
C PHE A 454 -9.49 -24.04 -60.32
N THR A 455 -9.74 -23.90 -59.02
CA THR A 455 -11.00 -24.37 -58.37
C THR A 455 -12.12 -23.31 -58.42
N ASN A 456 -13.38 -23.74 -58.26
CA ASN A 456 -14.53 -22.83 -58.15
C ASN A 456 -14.42 -21.81 -57.00
N GLN A 457 -13.65 -22.12 -55.96
CA GLN A 457 -13.32 -21.18 -54.89
C GLN A 457 -12.60 -19.94 -55.43
N HIS A 458 -11.60 -20.11 -56.31
CA HIS A 458 -10.87 -19.01 -56.95
C HIS A 458 -11.80 -18.09 -57.74
N LEU A 459 -12.76 -18.65 -58.47
CA LEU A 459 -13.74 -17.88 -59.22
C LEU A 459 -14.65 -17.06 -58.31
N ARG A 460 -15.07 -17.63 -57.17
CA ARG A 460 -15.85 -16.92 -56.15
C ARG A 460 -15.06 -15.76 -55.58
N ILE A 461 -13.81 -16.01 -55.18
CA ILE A 461 -12.90 -14.98 -54.65
C ILE A 461 -12.73 -13.84 -55.65
N LEU A 462 -12.45 -14.14 -56.93
CA LEU A 462 -12.32 -13.15 -57.99
C LEU A 462 -13.60 -12.31 -58.16
N LYS A 463 -14.77 -12.96 -58.17
CA LYS A 463 -16.07 -12.27 -58.25
C LYS A 463 -16.30 -11.37 -57.03
N ASP A 464 -15.91 -11.82 -55.84
CA ASP A 464 -16.05 -11.07 -54.60
C ASP A 464 -15.10 -9.86 -54.53
N VAL A 465 -13.85 -9.98 -54.98
CA VAL A 465 -12.90 -8.85 -55.14
C VAL A 465 -13.46 -7.79 -56.09
N VAL A 466 -13.93 -8.22 -57.26
CA VAL A 466 -14.54 -7.34 -58.27
C VAL A 466 -15.79 -6.64 -57.74
N LYS A 467 -16.66 -7.38 -57.06
CA LYS A 467 -17.92 -6.88 -56.50
C LYS A 467 -17.64 -5.86 -55.39
N THR A 468 -16.71 -6.18 -54.48
CA THR A 468 -16.34 -5.32 -53.36
C THR A 468 -15.74 -4.00 -53.84
N LYS A 469 -14.90 -4.01 -54.89
CA LYS A 469 -14.40 -2.76 -55.49
C LYS A 469 -15.52 -1.87 -56.04
N LYS A 470 -16.53 -2.47 -56.69
CA LYS A 470 -17.69 -1.75 -57.24
C LYS A 470 -18.59 -1.19 -56.16
N GLU A 471 -18.85 -1.96 -55.11
CA GLU A 471 -19.65 -1.52 -53.96
C GLU A 471 -18.96 -0.40 -53.20
N PHE A 472 -17.64 -0.49 -53.01
CA PHE A 472 -16.85 0.55 -52.38
C PHE A 472 -16.90 1.88 -53.17
N ASN A 473 -16.79 1.82 -54.51
CA ASN A 473 -16.96 3.00 -55.37
C ASN A 473 -18.36 3.63 -55.26
N LYS A 474 -19.37 2.87 -54.81
CA LYS A 474 -20.74 3.35 -54.54
C LYS A 474 -20.93 3.79 -53.08
N LYS A 475 -19.85 3.93 -52.30
CA LYS A 475 -19.86 4.25 -50.86
C LYS A 475 -20.59 3.24 -49.97
N ILE A 476 -20.70 1.99 -50.42
CA ILE A 476 -21.21 0.88 -49.60
C ILE A 476 -19.99 0.19 -49.01
N SER A 477 -19.69 0.42 -47.73
CA SER A 477 -18.55 -0.19 -47.03
C SER A 477 -19.00 -1.06 -45.84
N ASP A 478 -18.44 -2.26 -45.78
CA ASP A 478 -18.56 -3.18 -44.64
C ASP A 478 -17.15 -3.68 -44.30
N SER A 479 -16.64 -3.27 -43.14
CA SER A 479 -15.28 -3.58 -42.68
C SER A 479 -15.02 -5.08 -42.61
N HIS A 480 -15.99 -5.86 -42.10
CA HIS A 480 -15.83 -7.31 -41.96
C HIS A 480 -15.80 -8.00 -43.31
N LYS A 481 -16.58 -7.51 -44.27
CA LYS A 481 -16.57 -8.01 -45.64
C LYS A 481 -15.24 -7.72 -46.34
N ILE A 482 -14.68 -6.51 -46.17
CA ILE A 482 -13.42 -6.10 -46.80
C ILE A 482 -12.25 -6.93 -46.26
N ASP A 483 -12.17 -7.14 -44.94
CA ASP A 483 -11.10 -7.97 -44.34
C ASP A 483 -11.18 -9.44 -44.80
N ARG A 484 -12.40 -9.98 -44.92
CA ARG A 484 -12.61 -11.32 -45.50
C ARG A 484 -12.11 -11.39 -46.93
N VAL A 485 -12.48 -10.43 -47.77
CA VAL A 485 -12.07 -10.36 -49.17
C VAL A 485 -10.55 -10.23 -49.30
N ARG A 486 -9.88 -9.50 -48.39
CA ARG A 486 -8.41 -9.46 -48.34
C ARG A 486 -7.80 -10.83 -48.10
N LYS A 487 -8.21 -11.52 -47.03
CA LYS A 487 -7.72 -12.86 -46.67
C LYS A 487 -7.97 -13.87 -47.78
N ASP A 488 -9.16 -13.83 -48.37
CA ASP A 488 -9.51 -14.70 -49.49
C ASP A 488 -8.68 -14.38 -50.74
N ALA A 489 -8.44 -13.10 -51.03
CA ALA A 489 -7.63 -12.69 -52.17
C ALA A 489 -6.15 -13.11 -52.04
N GLU A 490 -5.59 -13.18 -50.84
CA GLU A 490 -4.23 -13.70 -50.61
C GLU A 490 -4.08 -15.14 -51.16
N ILE A 491 -5.11 -15.98 -51.01
CA ILE A 491 -5.14 -17.35 -51.58
C ILE A 491 -5.08 -17.28 -53.11
N LEU A 492 -5.94 -16.46 -53.71
CA LEU A 492 -5.99 -16.31 -55.16
C LEU A 492 -4.68 -15.75 -55.73
N VAL A 493 -4.11 -14.73 -55.09
CA VAL A 493 -2.84 -14.11 -55.50
C VAL A 493 -1.72 -15.13 -55.46
N LYS A 494 -1.60 -15.90 -54.37
CA LYS A 494 -0.57 -16.94 -54.24
C LYS A 494 -0.65 -17.97 -55.36
N ASP A 495 -1.84 -18.49 -55.63
CA ASP A 495 -2.03 -19.56 -56.62
C ASP A 495 -1.88 -19.04 -58.06
N LEU A 496 -2.26 -17.78 -58.32
CA LEU A 496 -1.99 -17.12 -59.61
C LEU A 496 -0.48 -16.94 -59.84
N ILE A 497 0.27 -16.51 -58.83
CA ILE A 497 1.74 -16.39 -58.91
C ILE A 497 2.37 -17.76 -59.16
N GLU A 498 1.98 -18.79 -58.41
CA GLU A 498 2.50 -20.15 -58.59
C GLU A 498 2.21 -20.68 -60.00
N TYR A 499 1.01 -20.41 -60.54
CA TYR A 499 0.65 -20.79 -61.90
C TYR A 499 1.52 -20.08 -62.96
N ILE A 500 1.78 -18.77 -62.80
CA ILE A 500 2.66 -18.01 -63.70
C ILE A 500 4.07 -18.62 -63.68
N GLN A 501 4.63 -18.86 -62.49
CA GLN A 501 5.95 -19.46 -62.33
C GLN A 501 6.04 -20.86 -62.97
N ARG A 502 5.03 -21.71 -62.78
CA ARG A 502 4.98 -23.03 -63.43
C ARG A 502 4.87 -22.93 -64.94
N LYS A 503 4.08 -21.99 -65.47
CA LYS A 503 3.97 -21.75 -66.91
C LYS A 503 5.32 -21.34 -67.50
N ASP A 504 6.05 -20.47 -66.81
CA ASP A 504 7.38 -20.02 -67.23
C ASP A 504 8.42 -21.16 -67.17
N LEU A 505 8.41 -22.00 -66.13
CA LEU A 505 9.28 -23.18 -66.02
C LEU A 505 9.04 -24.22 -67.12
N ILE A 506 7.79 -24.47 -67.50
CA ILE A 506 7.45 -25.38 -68.59
C ILE A 506 8.05 -24.88 -69.92
N SER A 507 7.99 -23.58 -70.16
CA SER A 507 8.59 -22.99 -71.37
C SER A 507 10.11 -23.16 -71.41
N ILE A 508 10.80 -23.07 -70.27
CA ILE A 508 12.25 -23.33 -70.16
C ILE A 508 12.58 -24.80 -70.46
N ASN A 509 11.82 -25.73 -69.86
CA ASN A 509 12.10 -27.16 -70.00
C ASN A 509 11.86 -27.71 -71.42
N LYS A 510 10.92 -27.14 -72.18
CA LYS A 510 10.61 -27.62 -73.55
C LYS A 510 11.74 -27.41 -74.57
N GLY A 511 12.61 -26.44 -74.35
CA GLY A 511 13.79 -26.18 -75.19
C GLY A 511 15.09 -26.78 -74.64
N LYS A 512 15.02 -27.51 -73.51
CA LYS A 512 16.20 -28.00 -72.79
C LYS A 512 16.65 -29.36 -73.33
N MET A 513 17.94 -29.53 -73.56
CA MET A 513 18.59 -30.82 -73.85
C MET A 513 19.81 -30.99 -72.95
N ILE A 514 20.11 -32.24 -72.58
CA ILE A 514 21.31 -32.57 -71.80
C ILE A 514 22.28 -33.29 -72.72
N LEU A 515 23.50 -32.78 -72.82
CA LEU A 515 24.58 -33.37 -73.58
C LEU A 515 25.56 -34.05 -72.62
N ASN A 516 25.78 -35.35 -72.79
CA ASN A 516 26.69 -36.14 -71.98
C ASN A 516 28.02 -36.34 -72.72
N PHE A 517 29.07 -35.68 -72.24
CA PHE A 517 30.44 -35.86 -72.70
C PHE A 517 31.16 -36.83 -71.74
N LYS A 518 32.28 -37.44 -72.17
CA LYS A 518 33.02 -38.45 -71.37
C LYS A 518 33.26 -38.04 -69.91
N ASP A 519 33.54 -36.77 -69.67
CA ASP A 519 33.94 -36.26 -68.34
C ASP A 519 32.99 -35.20 -67.76
N LYS A 520 31.91 -34.81 -68.47
CA LYS A 520 30.97 -33.78 -67.98
C LYS A 520 29.60 -33.81 -68.66
N LYS A 521 28.58 -33.34 -67.93
CA LYS A 521 27.23 -33.06 -68.45
C LYS A 521 27.07 -31.57 -68.68
N ILE A 522 26.56 -31.21 -69.86
CA ILE A 522 26.25 -29.83 -70.22
C ILE A 522 24.76 -29.73 -70.53
N GLU A 523 24.10 -28.75 -69.93
CA GLU A 523 22.72 -28.43 -70.26
C GLU A 523 22.69 -27.33 -71.33
N ILE A 524 21.89 -27.54 -72.37
CA ILE A 524 21.62 -26.50 -73.36
C ILE A 524 20.13 -26.18 -73.38
N VAL A 525 19.79 -24.91 -73.57
CA VAL A 525 18.42 -24.44 -73.75
C VAL A 525 18.34 -23.70 -75.07
N ASN A 526 17.49 -24.19 -75.97
CA ASN A 526 17.20 -23.52 -77.23
C ASN A 526 15.98 -22.61 -77.07
N ALA A 527 16.18 -21.31 -77.30
CA ALA A 527 15.15 -20.29 -77.19
C ALA A 527 15.30 -19.22 -78.31
N ASP A 528 14.21 -18.89 -78.98
CA ASP A 528 14.10 -17.94 -80.10
C ASP A 528 15.13 -18.16 -81.23
N GLY A 529 15.36 -19.43 -81.58
CA GLY A 529 16.35 -19.84 -82.59
C GLY A 529 17.82 -19.69 -82.14
N LYS A 530 18.07 -19.34 -80.86
CA LYS A 530 19.39 -19.26 -80.24
C LYS A 530 19.59 -20.44 -79.30
N THR A 531 20.82 -20.95 -79.21
CA THR A 531 21.18 -21.99 -78.24
C THR A 531 22.02 -21.39 -77.12
N PHE A 532 21.55 -21.55 -75.89
CA PHE A 532 22.24 -21.18 -74.67
C PHE A 532 22.79 -22.45 -74.01
N LEU A 533 23.97 -22.36 -73.42
CA LEU A 533 24.72 -23.45 -72.81
C LEU A 533 25.07 -23.07 -71.38
N PHE A 534 24.85 -23.99 -70.45
CA PHE A 534 25.12 -23.82 -69.04
C PHE A 534 26.34 -24.63 -68.63
N GLU A 535 27.40 -23.94 -68.22
CA GLU A 535 28.64 -24.54 -67.70
C GLU A 535 28.89 -23.97 -66.30
N GLY A 536 28.49 -24.71 -65.27
CA GLY A 536 28.50 -24.23 -63.88
C GLY A 536 27.58 -23.02 -63.68
N ASN A 537 28.13 -21.91 -63.17
CA ASN A 537 27.40 -20.64 -62.98
C ASN A 537 27.45 -19.70 -64.21
N SER A 538 28.04 -20.12 -65.32
CA SER A 538 28.17 -19.30 -66.53
C SER A 538 27.15 -19.69 -67.60
N ILE A 539 26.53 -18.68 -68.22
CA ILE A 539 25.61 -18.84 -69.34
C ILE A 539 26.38 -18.43 -70.60
N LYS A 540 26.54 -19.35 -71.55
CA LYS A 540 27.17 -19.11 -72.83
C LYS A 540 26.15 -19.24 -73.95
N LYS A 541 26.41 -18.67 -75.12
CA LYS A 541 25.59 -18.86 -76.32
C LYS A 541 26.42 -19.49 -77.42
N VAL A 542 25.78 -20.35 -78.21
CA VAL A 542 26.41 -21.10 -79.30
C VAL A 542 25.97 -20.52 -80.63
N ARG A 543 26.93 -19.95 -81.38
CA ARG A 543 26.76 -19.49 -82.77
C ARG A 543 27.75 -20.23 -83.67
N GLU A 544 28.66 -19.53 -84.33
CA GLU A 544 29.81 -20.12 -85.04
C GLU A 544 30.93 -20.54 -84.07
N LYS A 545 30.95 -19.91 -82.89
CA LYS A 545 31.82 -20.21 -81.74
C LYS A 545 30.98 -20.09 -80.46
N ILE A 546 31.53 -20.54 -79.34
CA ILE A 546 30.93 -20.39 -78.01
C ILE A 546 31.33 -19.02 -77.46
N GLU A 547 30.33 -18.19 -77.13
CA GLU A 547 30.50 -16.83 -76.61
C GLU A 547 29.83 -16.71 -75.24
N GLU A 548 30.27 -15.76 -74.40
CA GLU A 548 29.58 -15.44 -73.15
C GLU A 548 28.18 -14.85 -73.43
N SER A 549 27.23 -15.15 -72.55
CA SER A 549 25.87 -14.62 -72.59
C SER A 549 25.40 -14.29 -71.17
N SER A 550 24.18 -13.76 -71.05
CA SER A 550 23.62 -13.33 -69.77
C SER A 550 22.24 -13.92 -69.54
N LEU A 551 21.84 -13.93 -68.26
CA LEU A 551 20.51 -14.37 -67.86
C LEU A 551 19.41 -13.49 -68.48
N GLU A 552 19.65 -12.19 -68.63
CA GLU A 552 18.74 -11.28 -69.34
C GLU A 552 18.58 -11.61 -70.83
N GLU A 553 19.65 -12.04 -71.51
CA GLU A 553 19.60 -12.39 -72.94
C GLU A 553 18.78 -13.69 -73.15
N LEU A 554 18.90 -14.63 -72.22
CA LEU A 554 18.10 -15.85 -72.17
C LEU A 554 16.62 -15.55 -71.86
N GLU A 555 16.33 -14.72 -70.86
CA GLU A 555 14.96 -14.35 -70.49
C GLU A 555 14.21 -13.67 -71.65
N LYS A 556 14.87 -12.78 -72.39
CA LYS A 556 14.29 -12.16 -73.59
C LYS A 556 13.98 -13.18 -74.68
N ALA A 557 14.88 -14.15 -74.91
CA ALA A 557 14.66 -15.21 -75.89
C ALA A 557 13.50 -16.13 -75.48
N LEU A 558 13.42 -16.52 -74.21
CA LEU A 558 12.32 -17.31 -73.67
C LEU A 558 10.98 -16.55 -73.75
N ALA A 559 10.97 -15.24 -73.48
CA ALA A 559 9.78 -14.39 -73.59
C ALA A 559 9.24 -14.36 -75.03
N ASN A 560 10.11 -14.24 -76.04
CA ASN A 560 9.73 -14.22 -77.46
C ASN A 560 9.17 -15.56 -77.96
N GLN A 561 9.47 -16.67 -77.28
CA GLN A 561 9.05 -18.02 -77.68
C GLN A 561 7.95 -18.62 -76.78
N LYS A 562 7.38 -17.87 -75.82
CA LYS A 562 6.45 -18.36 -74.78
C LYS A 562 5.27 -19.21 -75.28
N ASP A 563 4.80 -19.02 -76.52
CA ASP A 563 3.63 -19.71 -77.08
C ASP A 563 3.95 -20.67 -78.25
N LYS A 564 5.23 -20.90 -78.61
CA LYS A 564 5.59 -21.87 -79.67
C LYS A 564 5.66 -23.29 -79.13
N THR A 565 5.16 -24.26 -79.89
CA THR A 565 5.16 -25.69 -79.55
C THR A 565 6.32 -26.47 -80.16
N GLN A 566 7.00 -25.90 -81.15
CA GLN A 566 8.15 -26.48 -81.84
C GLN A 566 9.41 -25.67 -81.53
N PHE A 567 10.49 -26.40 -81.22
CA PHE A 567 11.81 -25.86 -80.93
C PHE A 567 12.76 -26.40 -81.98
N GLU A 568 13.34 -25.51 -82.77
CA GLU A 568 14.27 -25.87 -83.82
C GLU A 568 15.69 -25.57 -83.35
N ILE A 569 16.56 -26.57 -83.40
CA ILE A 569 17.99 -26.42 -83.17
C ILE A 569 18.73 -26.55 -84.50
N ASN A 570 19.57 -25.56 -84.80
CA ASN A 570 20.40 -25.59 -86.00
C ASN A 570 21.46 -26.69 -85.87
N SER A 571 21.60 -27.57 -86.86
CA SER A 571 22.55 -28.69 -86.82
C SER A 571 24.01 -28.24 -86.60
N LYS A 572 24.38 -27.05 -87.09
CA LYS A 572 25.72 -26.46 -86.88
C LYS A 572 26.08 -26.27 -85.41
N VAL A 573 25.09 -26.12 -84.52
CA VAL A 573 25.30 -26.02 -83.07
C VAL A 573 25.99 -27.27 -82.54
N PHE A 574 25.58 -28.45 -83.01
CA PHE A 574 26.18 -29.72 -82.60
C PHE A 574 27.61 -29.87 -83.12
N ASP A 575 27.91 -29.38 -84.34
CA ASP A 575 29.28 -29.38 -84.88
C ASP A 575 30.22 -28.50 -84.06
N VAL A 576 29.75 -27.31 -83.65
CA VAL A 576 30.51 -26.38 -82.81
C VAL A 576 30.77 -26.99 -81.43
N LEU A 577 29.75 -27.62 -80.83
CA LEU A 577 29.88 -28.28 -79.53
C LEU A 577 30.81 -29.51 -79.61
N LYS A 578 30.73 -30.29 -80.69
CA LYS A 578 31.60 -31.44 -80.95
C LYS A 578 33.06 -31.01 -81.10
N LYS A 579 33.31 -29.91 -81.82
CA LYS A 579 34.65 -29.35 -81.99
C LYS A 579 35.23 -28.79 -80.69
N ALA A 580 34.39 -28.20 -79.84
CA ALA A 580 34.82 -27.58 -78.59
C ALA A 580 35.04 -28.60 -77.45
N TYR A 581 34.21 -29.65 -77.36
CA TYR A 581 34.15 -30.52 -76.19
C TYR A 581 34.28 -32.03 -76.52
N GLY A 582 34.37 -32.42 -77.79
CA GLY A 582 34.50 -33.82 -78.22
C GLY A 582 33.16 -34.49 -78.54
N ASP A 583 33.19 -35.81 -78.76
CA ASP A 583 31.98 -36.61 -78.97
C ASP A 583 31.07 -36.61 -77.74
N PHE A 584 29.76 -36.53 -77.96
CA PHE A 584 28.74 -36.51 -76.92
C PHE A 584 27.53 -37.34 -77.31
N GLU A 585 26.79 -37.76 -76.28
CA GLU A 585 25.48 -38.37 -76.40
C GLU A 585 24.40 -37.35 -76.00
N ILE A 586 23.29 -37.31 -76.73
CA ILE A 586 22.13 -36.47 -76.38
C ILE A 586 21.22 -37.29 -75.47
N VAL A 587 20.94 -36.76 -74.29
CA VAL A 587 20.04 -37.36 -73.30
C VAL A 587 18.75 -36.55 -73.30
N PHE A 588 17.63 -37.24 -73.55
CA PHE A 588 16.27 -36.70 -73.51
C PHE A 588 15.59 -36.97 -72.17
#